data_AF-A0A352Y5G8-F1
#
_entry.id   AF-A0A352Y5G8-F1
#
_cell.length_a   1.000
_cell.length_b   1.000
_cell.length_c   1.000
_cell.angle_alpha   90.00
_cell.angle_beta   90.00
_cell.angle_gamma   90.00
#
_symmetry.space_group_name_H-M   'P 1'
#
loop_
_entity.id
_entity.type
_entity.pdbx_description
1 polymer ?
#
loop_
_entity_poly.entity_id
_entity_poly.type
_entity_poly.pdbx_seq_one_letter_code
_entity_poly.pdbx_strand_id
1 'polypeptide(L)' 'MAVPFDATIRPIILGIVGDSAAGKTTVSRGIAQILGPAHVSVLCTDDYHRFNRQQRKDLGITPLNPECNYL' A
#
# COMPACT_ATOMS: atom_id res chain seq x y z
N MET A 1 14.91 13.12 12.33
CA MET A 1 14.04 14.23 12.79
C MET A 1 12.61 13.84 12.49
N ALA A 2 11.77 13.68 13.50
CA ALA A 2 10.33 13.51 13.29
C ALA A 2 9.73 14.89 12.96
N VAL A 3 8.99 14.99 11.86
CA VAL A 3 8.24 16.21 11.53
C VAL A 3 7.12 16.34 12.57
N PRO A 4 6.95 17.49 13.25
CA PRO A 4 5.88 17.64 14.23
C PRO A 4 4.54 17.46 13.53
N PHE A 5 3.66 16.64 14.10
CA PHE A 5 2.31 16.45 13.59
C PHE A 5 1.51 17.73 13.93
N ASP A 6 1.40 18.64 12.98
CA ASP A 6 0.58 19.84 13.11
C ASP A 6 -0.89 19.42 13.14
N ALA A 7 -1.52 19.56 14.31
CA ALA A 7 -2.92 19.20 14.53
C ALA A 7 -3.93 20.02 13.67
N THR A 8 -3.48 21.07 12.98
CA THR A 8 -4.29 21.79 11.99
C THR A 8 -4.30 21.11 10.62
N ILE A 9 -3.29 20.27 10.31
CA ILE A 9 -3.20 19.51 9.07
C ILE A 9 -4.00 18.21 9.23
N ARG A 10 -5.11 18.11 8.49
CA ARG A 10 -5.90 16.89 8.42
C ARG A 10 -5.36 15.98 7.31
N PRO A 11 -4.74 14.83 7.63
CA PRO A 11 -4.25 13.92 6.60
C PRO A 11 -5.42 13.33 5.81
N ILE A 12 -5.23 13.19 4.50
CA ILE A 12 -6.19 12.54 3.60
C ILE A 12 -5.66 11.14 3.29
N ILE A 13 -6.49 10.12 3.50
CA ILE A 13 -6.17 8.74 3.12
C ILE A 13 -6.94 8.40 1.85
N LEU A 14 -6.20 7.99 0.81
CA LEU A 14 -6.77 7.53 -0.46
C LEU A 14 -6.42 6.06 -0.66
N GLY A 15 -7.43 5.19 -0.65
CA GLY A 15 -7.28 3.78 -1.00
C GLY A 15 -7.38 3.55 -2.50
N ILE A 16 -6.41 2.85 -3.09
CA ILE A 16 -6.42 2.45 -4.51
C ILE A 16 -6.48 0.92 -4.55
N VAL A 17 -7.61 0.36 -5.02
CA VAL A 17 -7.89 -1.07 -5.02
C VAL A 17 -8.01 -1.61 -6.45
N GLY A 18 -7.60 -2.86 -6.65
CA GLY A 18 -7.64 -3.55 -7.94
C GLY A 18 -6.70 -4.76 -7.94
N ASP A 19 -6.85 -5.65 -8.92
CA ASP A 19 -5.97 -6.84 -9.04
C ASP A 19 -4.54 -6.44 -9.46
N SER A 20 -3.62 -7.40 -9.41
CA SER A 20 -2.28 -7.26 -9.97
C SER A 20 -2.35 -6.77 -11.42
N ALA A 21 -1.40 -5.90 -11.79
CA ALA A 21 -1.32 -5.24 -13.10
C ALA A 21 -2.49 -4.31 -13.49
N ALA A 22 -3.44 -3.99 -12.60
CA ALA A 22 -4.52 -3.03 -12.87
C ALA A 22 -4.08 -1.54 -12.94
N GLY A 23 -2.78 -1.24 -12.91
CA GLY A 23 -2.27 0.13 -13.02
C GLY A 23 -2.22 0.94 -11.71
N LYS A 24 -2.48 0.32 -10.54
CA LYS A 24 -2.46 1.00 -9.22
C LYS A 24 -1.16 1.76 -8.94
N THR A 25 -0.02 1.15 -9.27
CA THR A 25 1.32 1.78 -9.13
C THR A 25 1.49 2.98 -10.06
N THR A 26 0.89 2.93 -11.26
CA THR A 26 0.90 4.05 -12.20
C THR A 26 0.09 5.22 -11.66
N VAL A 27 -1.11 4.96 -11.15
CA VAL A 27 -1.99 5.99 -10.58
C VAL A 27 -1.37 6.63 -9.34
N SER A 28 -0.91 5.83 -8.37
CA SER A 28 -0.26 6.35 -7.13
C SER A 28 0.99 7.16 -7.43
N ARG A 29 1.82 6.73 -8.38
CA ARG A 29 3.00 7.50 -8.82
C ARG A 29 2.61 8.84 -9.45
N GLY A 30 1.59 8.86 -10.32
CA GLY A 30 1.08 10.09 -10.91
C GLY A 30 0.56 11.08 -9.88
N ILE A 31 -0.18 10.61 -8.87
CA ILE A 31 -0.65 11.44 -7.76
C ILE A 31 0.52 12.06 -6.98
N ALA A 32 1.52 11.25 -6.62
CA ALA A 32 2.71 11.75 -5.92
C ALA A 32 3.51 12.77 -6.75
N GLN A 33 3.57 12.61 -8.08
CA GLN A 33 4.21 13.57 -8.97
C GLN A 33 3.45 14.90 -9.05
N ILE A 34 2.12 14.87 -9.18
CA ILE A 34 1.28 16.07 -9.29
C ILE A 34 1.24 16.86 -7.99
N LEU A 35 1.08 16.18 -6.84
CA LEU A 35 0.98 16.82 -5.53
C LEU A 35 2.33 17.14 -4.90
N GLY A 36 3.43 16.64 -5.48
CA GLY A 36 4.78 16.76 -4.97
C GLY A 36 5.14 15.63 -4.00
N PRO A 37 6.27 14.92 -4.20
CA PRO A 37 6.63 13.74 -3.42
C PRO A 37 6.95 14.05 -1.94
N ALA A 38 7.20 15.31 -1.59
CA ALA A 38 7.37 15.73 -0.20
C ALA A 38 6.04 15.77 0.60
N HIS A 39 4.91 15.80 -0.11
CA HIS A 39 3.57 15.92 0.50
C HIS A 39 2.76 14.62 0.46
N VAL A 40 3.27 13.58 -0.21
CA VAL A 40 2.57 12.31 -0.40
C VAL A 40 3.43 11.16 0.08
N SER A 41 2.86 10.32 0.95
CA SER A 41 3.42 9.02 1.30
C SER A 41 2.61 7.93 0.59
N VAL A 42 3.30 7.06 -0.16
CA VAL A 42 2.69 5.92 -0.84
C VAL A 42 3.00 4.66 -0.04
N LEU A 43 1.95 3.95 0.39
CA LEU A 43 2.05 2.70 1.13
C LEU A 43 1.55 1.55 0.26
N CYS A 44 2.32 0.46 0.19
CA CYS A 44 1.90 -0.76 -0.50
C CYS A 44 1.28 -1.73 0.52
N THR A 45 0.07 -2.23 0.25
CA THR A 45 -0.58 -3.20 1.13
C THR A 45 0.06 -4.58 1.07
N ASP A 46 0.83 -4.89 0.02
CA ASP A 46 1.53 -6.18 -0.11
C ASP A 46 2.62 -6.35 0.96
N ASP A 47 3.08 -5.24 1.57
CA ASP A 47 4.03 -5.27 2.70
C ASP A 47 3.40 -5.88 3.96
N TYR A 48 2.07 -6.00 4.01
CA TYR A 48 1.31 -6.62 5.11
C TYR A 48 1.05 -8.11 4.88
N HIS A 49 1.68 -8.73 3.88
CA HIS A 49 1.58 -10.18 3.70
C HIS A 49 2.16 -10.95 4.90
N ARG A 50 1.34 -11.83 5.47
CA ARG A 50 1.71 -12.74 6.56
C ARG A 50 2.70 -13.81 6.12
N PHE A 51 2.55 -14.29 4.89
CA PHE A 51 3.36 -15.36 4.33
C PHE A 51 4.14 -14.86 3.12
N ASN A 52 5.40 -15.26 3.00
CA ASN A 52 6.17 -15.02 1.79
C ASN A 52 5.71 -15.93 0.62
N ARG A 53 6.28 -15.71 -0.58
CA ARG A 53 5.89 -16.48 -1.78
C ARG A 53 6.08 -18.00 -1.64
N GLN A 54 7.15 -18.43 -0.98
CA GLN A 54 7.44 -19.85 -0.80
C GLN A 54 6.43 -20.50 0.16
N GLN A 55 6.19 -19.89 1.31
CA GLN A 55 5.21 -20.37 2.30
C GLN A 55 3.80 -20.49 1.70
N ARG A 56 3.37 -19.52 0.88
CA ARG A 56 2.07 -19.58 0.20
C ARG A 56 1.98 -20.75 -0.79
N LYS A 57 3.08 -21.04 -1.49
CA LYS A 57 3.17 -22.20 -2.40
C LYS A 57 3.06 -23.50 -1.62
N ASP A 58 3.77 -23.61 -0.49
CA ASP A 58 3.77 -24.80 0.36
C ASP A 58 2.40 -25.06 0.99
N LEU A 59 1.67 -23.99 1.33
CA LEU A 59 0.32 -24.04 1.88
C LEU A 59 -0.80 -24.17 0.82
N GLY A 60 -0.49 -24.04 -0.47
CA GLY A 60 -1.47 -24.08 -1.55
C GLY A 60 -2.46 -22.90 -1.56
N ILE A 61 -2.06 -21.73 -1.04
CA ILE A 61 -2.92 -20.53 -0.92
C ILE A 61 -2.41 -19.38 -1.79
N THR A 62 -3.31 -18.47 -2.16
CA THR A 62 -3.00 -17.26 -2.93
C THR A 62 -2.88 -16.04 -1.99
N PRO A 63 -2.17 -14.97 -2.38
CA PRO A 63 -2.12 -13.73 -1.58
C PRO A 63 -3.48 -13.05 -1.38
N LEU A 64 -4.49 -13.40 -2.20
CA LEU A 64 -5.86 -12.89 -2.09
C LEU A 64 -6.65 -13.55 -0.95
N ASN A 65 -6.17 -14.66 -0.39
CA ASN A 65 -6.78 -15.24 0.80
C ASN A 65 -6.64 -14.26 1.99
N PRO A 66 -7.74 -13.88 2.68
CA PRO A 66 -7.68 -12.96 3.82
C PRO A 66 -6.67 -13.38 4.90
N GLU A 67 -6.54 -14.69 5.17
CA GLU A 67 -5.60 -15.24 6.17
C GLU A 67 -4.12 -15.03 5.81
N CYS A 68 -3.83 -14.66 4.55
CA CYS A 68 -2.48 -14.35 4.09
C CYS A 68 -2.02 -12.93 4.43
N ASN A 69 -2.84 -12.11 5.11
CA ASN A 69 -2.55 -10.70 5.38
C ASN A 69 -2.73 -10.39 6.87
N TYR A 70 -1.90 -9.49 7.41
CA TYR A 70 -2.11 -8.93 8.74
C TYR A 70 -3.18 -7.83 8.64
N LEU A 71 -4.42 -8.21 8.91
CA LEU A 71 -5.58 -7.32 9.00
C LEU A 71 -5.90 -6.98 10.46
#